data_AF-A0A087TEL1-F1
#
_entry.id   AF-A0A087TEL1-F1
#
_cell.length_a   1.000
_cell.length_b   1.000
_cell.length_c   1.000
_cell.angle_alpha   90.00
_cell.angle_beta   90.00
_cell.angle_gamma   90.00
#
_symmetry.space_group_name_H-M   'P 1'
#
loop_
_entity.id
_entity.type
_entity.pdbx_description
1 polymer ?
#
loop_
_entity_poly.entity_id
_entity_poly.type
_entity_poly.pdbx_seq_one_letter_code
_entity_poly.pdbx_strand_id
1 'polypeptide(L)'
;MKKRICFAVEIKKKILKEVDEKILSKTKIAQKYGIPKNSLSTILKAREKIFGAKNGNDECGPSSRKYFRESKHPNLERALLVWFRKMRSLNIPIDGNVLKEQAHFFASKLNIKDFKASDGWLQKFKFRNGLSFRKVCGESAAVDTSSANEWKEEKLKLLLSEYAADDVFNADETALFFKILPERTLAYKGDKCVGGNKAKERLTVLIAANMTGSQKLPLLFIGKYLKPRCFKNVQKIPAAYYANNKAWMTGNIYEKWLRDLDNRFSAEKRKVLLIVDNCTAHMEVTGLQAIRVEYLPPNATAVLQPMDQGIINSFKRKYKKVLLQRVILGLEREQPYQIDILGAMHLSISAWNDVLDETISKAFRHAGFFIKETDVTEEIHDNRSHDEDEEISDHDIISSIINENERLSDPGEEEEENEVTPRPTLKQAAEYLSELRRFLKASDNSEMLTNIEKMESCIVQSVVLKQTKISDYFVAQ
;
A
#
# COMPACT_ATOMS: atom_id res chain seq x y z
N MET A 1 30.39 21.85 -17.41
CA MET A 1 30.59 20.50 -18.00
C MET A 1 29.28 19.99 -18.59
N LYS A 2 29.21 19.67 -19.89
CA LYS A 2 27.99 19.06 -20.47
C LYS A 2 27.74 17.68 -19.84
N LYS A 3 26.51 17.46 -19.35
CA LYS A 3 26.06 16.19 -18.76
C LYS A 3 26.33 15.05 -19.75
N ARG A 4 27.02 13.99 -19.31
CA ARG A 4 27.31 12.81 -20.14
C ARG A 4 25.99 12.08 -20.42
N ILE A 5 25.46 12.21 -21.63
CA ILE A 5 24.22 11.53 -22.03
C ILE A 5 24.54 10.04 -22.28
N CYS A 6 23.91 9.15 -21.53
CA CYS A 6 24.06 7.70 -21.69
C CYS A 6 22.72 7.09 -22.12
N PHE A 7 22.65 6.59 -23.35
CA PHE A 7 21.45 5.97 -23.92
C PHE A 7 21.24 4.53 -23.46
N ALA A 8 19.97 4.14 -23.35
CA ALA A 8 19.55 2.75 -23.20
C ALA A 8 19.98 1.90 -24.42
N VAL A 9 20.09 0.58 -24.22
CA VAL A 9 20.53 -0.37 -25.26
C VAL A 9 19.58 -0.37 -26.45
N GLU A 10 18.29 -0.20 -26.22
CA GLU A 10 17.21 -0.17 -27.21
C GLU A 10 17.40 1.02 -28.15
N ILE A 11 17.70 2.20 -27.60
CA ILE A 11 17.98 3.40 -28.37
C ILE A 11 19.27 3.24 -29.18
N LYS A 12 20.31 2.62 -28.60
CA LYS A 12 21.56 2.32 -29.33
C LYS A 12 21.33 1.32 -30.47
N LYS A 13 20.48 0.30 -30.29
CA LYS A 13 20.07 -0.64 -31.35
C LYS A 13 19.29 0.07 -32.46
N LYS A 14 18.38 1.00 -32.11
CA LYS A 14 17.62 1.80 -33.08
C LYS A 14 18.52 2.72 -33.90
N ILE A 15 19.49 3.38 -33.26
CA ILE A 15 20.52 4.19 -33.94
C ILE A 15 21.32 3.33 -34.94
N LEU A 16 21.71 2.10 -34.57
CA LEU A 16 22.45 1.22 -35.46
C LEU A 16 21.61 0.77 -36.66
N LYS A 17 20.33 0.42 -36.46
CA LYS A 17 19.41 0.07 -37.56
C LYS A 17 19.21 1.23 -38.54
N GLU A 18 18.98 2.45 -38.04
CA GLU A 18 18.82 3.64 -38.90
C GLU A 18 20.10 3.99 -39.69
N VAL A 19 21.29 3.67 -39.14
CA VAL A 19 22.57 3.81 -39.88
C VAL A 19 22.70 2.74 -40.96
N ASP A 20 22.24 1.50 -40.70
CA ASP A 20 22.30 0.38 -41.64
C ASP A 20 21.32 0.55 -42.82
N GLU A 21 20.14 1.13 -42.57
CA GLU A 21 19.13 1.44 -43.58
C GLU A 21 19.58 2.53 -44.58
N LYS A 22 20.65 3.28 -44.26
CA LYS A 22 21.26 4.35 -45.09
C LYS A 22 20.30 5.48 -45.54
N ILE A 23 19.10 5.56 -44.97
CA ILE A 23 18.07 6.57 -45.30
C ILE A 23 18.52 7.99 -44.91
N LEU A 24 19.30 8.13 -43.83
CA LEU A 24 19.81 9.41 -43.34
C LEU A 24 21.34 9.41 -43.25
N SER A 25 21.97 10.55 -43.49
CA SER A 25 23.41 10.69 -43.30
C SER A 25 23.78 10.59 -41.82
N LYS A 26 24.97 10.04 -41.51
CA LYS A 26 25.47 9.89 -40.13
C LYS A 26 25.44 11.21 -39.33
N THR A 27 25.60 12.35 -40.02
CA THR A 27 25.48 13.69 -39.42
C THR A 27 24.05 14.02 -39.02
N LYS A 28 23.07 13.72 -39.88
CA LYS A 28 21.64 13.92 -39.58
C LYS A 28 21.14 12.98 -38.48
N ILE A 29 21.62 11.73 -38.45
CA ILE A 29 21.30 10.77 -37.38
C ILE A 29 21.89 11.25 -36.04
N ALA A 30 23.12 11.74 -36.02
CA ALA A 30 23.73 12.29 -34.81
C ALA A 30 22.93 13.51 -34.27
N GLN A 31 22.44 14.38 -35.16
CA GLN A 31 21.62 15.53 -34.80
C GLN A 31 20.22 15.11 -34.31
N LYS A 32 19.57 14.15 -34.97
CA LYS A 32 18.26 13.59 -34.59
C LYS A 32 18.25 13.05 -33.17
N TYR A 33 19.33 12.39 -32.75
CA TYR A 33 19.45 11.81 -31.41
C TYR A 33 20.18 12.72 -30.42
N GLY A 34 20.52 13.96 -30.80
CA GLY A 34 21.22 14.92 -29.93
C GLY A 34 22.62 14.47 -29.48
N ILE A 35 23.30 13.66 -30.28
CA ILE A 35 24.61 13.08 -29.95
C ILE A 35 25.77 13.72 -30.71
N PRO A 36 26.95 13.92 -30.08
CA PRO A 36 28.16 14.29 -30.79
C PRO A 36 28.57 13.20 -31.80
N LYS A 37 29.15 13.58 -32.94
CA LYS A 37 29.64 12.64 -33.97
C LYS A 37 30.59 11.58 -33.41
N ASN A 38 31.42 11.92 -32.43
CA ASN A 38 32.33 10.99 -31.74
C ASN A 38 31.58 9.92 -30.92
N SER A 39 30.43 10.26 -30.37
CA SER A 39 29.57 9.31 -29.63
C SER A 39 28.90 8.32 -30.59
N LEU A 40 28.45 8.77 -31.77
CA LEU A 40 27.95 7.89 -32.82
C LEU A 40 29.03 6.91 -33.30
N SER A 41 30.27 7.39 -33.50
CA SER A 41 31.42 6.54 -33.86
C SER A 41 31.72 5.48 -32.78
N THR A 42 31.60 5.84 -31.50
CA THR A 42 31.79 4.90 -30.38
C THR A 42 30.68 3.83 -30.33
N ILE A 43 29.42 4.22 -30.60
CA ILE A 43 28.29 3.28 -30.69
C ILE A 43 28.49 2.31 -31.86
N LEU A 44 28.94 2.80 -33.01
CA LEU A 44 29.25 1.97 -34.19
C LEU A 44 30.39 0.98 -33.93
N LYS A 45 31.45 1.40 -33.22
CA LYS A 45 32.55 0.50 -32.81
C LYS A 45 32.10 -0.58 -31.81
N ALA A 46 31.08 -0.29 -31.00
CA ALA A 46 30.52 -1.24 -30.04
C ALA A 46 29.39 -2.12 -30.62
N ARG A 47 29.16 -2.09 -31.94
CA ARG A 47 28.07 -2.79 -32.64
C ARG A 47 27.96 -4.26 -32.27
N GLU A 48 29.08 -5.00 -32.33
CA GLU A 48 29.07 -6.43 -32.01
C GLU A 48 28.73 -6.72 -30.54
N LYS A 49 29.07 -5.84 -29.61
CA LYS A 49 28.68 -6.00 -28.20
C LYS A 49 27.20 -5.64 -27.96
N ILE A 50 26.65 -4.72 -28.76
CA ILE A 50 25.26 -4.27 -28.67
C ILE A 50 24.30 -5.28 -29.34
N PHE A 51 24.71 -5.91 -30.44
CA PHE A 51 23.95 -6.96 -31.15
C PHE A 51 24.28 -8.39 -30.69
N GLY A 52 25.52 -8.66 -30.26
CA GLY A 52 25.98 -9.95 -29.74
C GLY A 52 25.43 -10.29 -28.35
N ALA A 53 24.73 -9.34 -27.71
CA ALA A 53 23.70 -9.65 -26.73
C ALA A 53 22.51 -10.34 -27.43
N LYS A 54 22.73 -11.56 -27.91
CA LYS A 54 21.66 -12.44 -28.38
C LYS A 54 20.78 -12.78 -27.20
N ASN A 55 19.48 -12.62 -27.43
CA ASN A 55 18.38 -13.13 -26.62
C ASN A 55 18.62 -14.62 -26.35
N GLY A 56 19.12 -14.97 -25.16
CA GLY A 56 19.05 -16.34 -24.67
C GLY A 56 17.69 -16.56 -24.04
N ASN A 57 16.60 -16.65 -24.82
CA ASN A 57 15.22 -16.91 -24.33
C ASN A 57 14.81 -16.17 -23.03
N ASP A 58 15.37 -14.98 -22.79
CA ASP A 58 15.30 -14.27 -21.52
C ASP A 58 14.40 -13.04 -21.70
N GLU A 59 13.09 -13.24 -21.64
CA GLU A 59 12.07 -12.16 -21.58
C GLU A 59 12.06 -11.41 -20.22
N CYS A 60 13.10 -11.52 -19.39
CA CYS A 60 13.10 -10.98 -18.02
C CYS A 60 14.34 -10.15 -17.66
N GLY A 61 14.94 -9.46 -18.64
CA GLY A 61 15.91 -8.39 -18.36
C GLY A 61 15.24 -7.02 -18.51
N PRO A 62 15.47 -6.04 -17.62
CA PRO A 62 14.84 -4.72 -17.78
C PRO A 62 15.28 -4.05 -19.09
N SER A 63 14.30 -3.74 -19.94
CA SER A 63 14.40 -3.08 -21.26
C SER A 63 14.91 -1.63 -21.22
N SER A 64 15.54 -1.22 -20.12
CA SER A 64 15.98 0.15 -19.81
C SER A 64 17.48 0.23 -19.50
N ARG A 65 18.24 -0.83 -19.82
CA ARG A 65 19.64 -1.01 -19.42
C ARG A 65 20.56 0.04 -20.08
N LYS A 66 21.18 0.93 -19.28
CA LYS A 66 22.10 1.99 -19.77
C LYS A 66 23.58 1.55 -19.85
N TYR A 67 24.01 0.58 -19.03
CA TYR A 67 25.41 0.13 -18.93
C TYR A 67 25.56 -1.40 -18.95
N PHE A 68 26.60 -1.88 -19.63
CA PHE A 68 27.10 -3.26 -19.56
C PHE A 68 28.24 -3.29 -18.54
N ARG A 69 27.97 -3.69 -17.30
CA ARG A 69 29.03 -4.05 -16.34
C ARG A 69 28.93 -5.54 -16.09
N GLU A 70 29.83 -6.29 -16.74
CA GLU A 70 29.98 -7.72 -16.50
C GLU A 70 30.20 -8.00 -15.02
N SER A 71 29.71 -9.14 -14.55
CA SER A 71 30.04 -9.59 -13.21
C SER A 71 31.53 -9.85 -13.08
N LYS A 72 32.07 -9.66 -11.87
CA LYS A 72 33.42 -10.11 -11.53
C LYS A 72 33.56 -11.63 -11.67
N HIS A 73 32.44 -12.37 -11.55
CA HIS A 73 32.39 -13.83 -11.65
C HIS A 73 31.17 -14.28 -12.49
N PRO A 74 31.23 -14.18 -13.83
CA PRO A 74 30.08 -14.44 -14.71
C PRO A 74 29.66 -15.92 -14.71
N ASN A 75 30.60 -16.86 -14.59
CA ASN A 75 30.29 -18.29 -14.52
C ASN A 75 29.55 -18.67 -13.23
N LEU A 76 29.91 -18.04 -12.11
CA LEU A 76 29.22 -18.19 -10.83
C LEU A 76 27.77 -17.70 -10.91
N GLU A 77 27.57 -16.48 -11.42
CA GLU A 77 26.22 -15.90 -11.54
C GLU A 77 25.34 -16.71 -12.51
N ARG A 78 25.90 -17.24 -13.60
CA ARG A 78 25.17 -18.11 -14.54
C ARG A 78 24.73 -19.41 -13.89
N ALA A 79 25.62 -20.11 -13.17
CA ALA A 79 25.28 -21.34 -12.45
C ALA A 79 24.20 -21.08 -11.38
N LEU A 80 24.31 -19.96 -10.66
CA LEU A 80 23.34 -19.54 -9.65
C LEU A 80 21.97 -19.24 -10.26
N LEU A 81 21.93 -18.61 -11.45
CA LEU A 81 20.68 -18.31 -12.15
C LEU A 81 19.97 -19.58 -12.63
N VAL A 82 20.71 -20.55 -13.19
CA VAL A 82 20.14 -21.85 -13.61
C VAL A 82 19.55 -22.58 -12.41
N TRP A 83 20.28 -22.62 -11.30
CA TRP A 83 19.81 -23.22 -10.06
C TRP A 83 18.56 -22.51 -9.52
N PHE A 84 18.57 -21.17 -9.48
CA PHE A 84 17.43 -20.38 -9.04
C PHE A 84 16.16 -20.70 -9.85
N ARG A 85 16.28 -20.78 -11.18
CA ARG A 85 15.17 -21.16 -12.07
C ARG A 85 14.62 -22.55 -11.75
N LYS A 86 15.49 -23.54 -11.54
CA LYS A 86 15.09 -24.91 -11.17
C LYS A 86 14.33 -24.97 -9.83
N MET A 87 14.79 -24.22 -8.83
CA MET A 87 14.12 -24.18 -7.54
C MET A 87 12.78 -23.44 -7.62
N ARG A 88 12.68 -22.39 -8.45
CA ARG A 88 11.42 -21.70 -8.74
C ARG A 88 10.43 -22.56 -9.52
N SER A 89 10.87 -23.41 -10.45
CA SER A 89 9.98 -24.35 -11.16
C SER A 89 9.41 -25.44 -10.24
N LEU A 90 10.06 -25.69 -9.10
CA LEU A 90 9.56 -26.57 -8.03
C LEU A 90 8.77 -25.79 -6.96
N ASN A 91 8.45 -24.52 -7.20
CA ASN A 91 7.76 -23.62 -6.26
C ASN A 91 8.46 -23.42 -4.91
N ILE A 92 9.76 -23.69 -4.81
CA ILE A 92 10.50 -23.49 -3.57
C ILE A 92 10.74 -21.98 -3.37
N PRO A 93 10.36 -21.41 -2.20
CA PRO A 93 10.67 -20.02 -1.88
C PRO A 93 12.17 -19.87 -1.62
N ILE A 94 12.79 -18.90 -2.27
CA ILE A 94 14.22 -18.61 -2.14
C ILE A 94 14.38 -17.17 -1.69
N ASP A 95 14.90 -16.99 -0.48
CA ASP A 95 15.24 -15.68 0.05
C ASP A 95 16.68 -15.27 -0.34
N GLY A 96 17.10 -14.10 0.13
CA GLY A 96 18.41 -13.55 -0.18
C GLY A 96 19.55 -14.28 0.51
N ASN A 97 19.31 -14.85 1.68
CA ASN A 97 20.32 -15.57 2.44
C ASN A 97 20.57 -16.94 1.79
N VAL A 98 19.52 -17.63 1.38
CA VAL A 98 19.61 -18.88 0.61
C VAL A 98 20.37 -18.65 -0.70
N LEU A 99 20.11 -17.54 -1.41
CA LEU A 99 20.89 -17.17 -2.60
C LEU A 99 22.37 -16.92 -2.30
N LYS A 100 22.70 -16.29 -1.18
CA LYS A 100 24.10 -16.03 -0.77
C LYS A 100 24.82 -17.32 -0.41
N GLU A 101 24.18 -18.20 0.36
CA GLU A 101 24.73 -19.51 0.73
C GLU A 101 25.01 -20.37 -0.51
N GLN A 102 24.05 -20.42 -1.44
CA GLN A 102 24.25 -21.15 -2.69
C GLN A 102 25.35 -20.53 -3.55
N ALA A 103 25.49 -19.21 -3.54
CA ALA A 103 26.60 -18.53 -4.22
C ALA A 103 27.96 -18.87 -3.60
N HIS A 104 28.05 -18.99 -2.27
CA HIS A 104 29.25 -19.45 -1.59
C HIS A 104 29.59 -20.91 -1.93
N PHE A 105 28.58 -21.78 -1.98
CA PHE A 105 28.75 -23.17 -2.40
C PHE A 105 29.30 -23.27 -3.83
N PHE A 106 28.72 -22.53 -4.78
CA PHE A 106 29.20 -22.51 -6.16
C PHE A 106 30.55 -21.83 -6.31
N ALA A 107 30.85 -20.79 -5.53
CA ALA A 107 32.18 -20.17 -5.51
C ALA A 107 33.25 -21.16 -5.05
N SER A 108 32.94 -21.98 -4.05
CA SER A 108 33.84 -23.04 -3.56
C SER A 108 34.07 -24.12 -4.63
N LYS A 109 33.01 -24.55 -5.33
CA LYS A 109 33.11 -25.52 -6.44
C LYS A 109 33.85 -24.97 -7.66
N LEU A 110 33.86 -23.66 -7.86
CA LEU A 110 34.60 -22.97 -8.93
C LEU A 110 36.00 -22.51 -8.50
N ASN A 111 36.48 -22.91 -7.31
CA ASN A 111 37.77 -22.52 -6.73
C ASN A 111 37.97 -20.99 -6.60
N ILE A 112 36.90 -20.22 -6.34
CA ILE A 112 36.97 -18.78 -6.11
C ILE A 112 37.11 -18.51 -4.60
N LYS A 113 38.36 -18.30 -4.14
CA LYS A 113 38.68 -18.20 -2.69
C LYS A 113 38.26 -16.88 -2.02
N ASP A 114 38.14 -15.79 -2.77
CA ASP A 114 37.85 -14.44 -2.23
C ASP A 114 36.41 -13.97 -2.49
N PHE A 115 35.49 -14.89 -2.77
CA PHE A 115 34.11 -14.51 -3.05
C PHE A 115 33.38 -14.09 -1.77
N LYS A 116 32.85 -12.87 -1.75
CA LYS A 116 31.98 -12.35 -0.68
C LYS A 116 30.57 -12.12 -1.22
N ALA A 117 29.60 -12.90 -0.77
CA ALA A 117 28.18 -12.71 -1.09
C ALA A 117 27.56 -11.56 -0.26
N SER A 118 28.14 -10.37 -0.35
CA SER A 118 27.65 -9.18 0.37
C SER A 118 26.27 -8.75 -0.14
N ASP A 119 25.55 -7.95 0.66
CA ASP A 119 24.28 -7.35 0.23
C ASP A 119 24.44 -6.55 -1.06
N GLY A 120 25.55 -5.81 -1.19
CA GLY A 120 25.87 -5.08 -2.42
C GLY A 120 26.10 -5.97 -3.64
N TRP A 121 26.63 -7.19 -3.45
CA TRP A 121 26.73 -8.16 -4.54
C TRP A 121 25.35 -8.74 -4.89
N LEU A 122 24.56 -9.14 -3.90
CA LEU A 122 23.23 -9.70 -4.11
C LEU A 122 22.30 -8.70 -4.82
N GLN A 123 22.33 -7.42 -4.44
CA GLN A 123 21.57 -6.36 -5.11
C GLN A 123 21.97 -6.21 -6.58
N LYS A 124 23.27 -6.25 -6.88
CA LYS A 124 23.77 -6.20 -8.26
C LYS A 124 23.40 -7.43 -9.06
N PHE A 125 23.49 -8.62 -8.47
CA PHE A 125 23.07 -9.88 -9.09
C PHE A 125 21.58 -9.83 -9.45
N LYS A 126 20.73 -9.40 -8.53
CA LYS A 126 19.29 -9.21 -8.75
C LYS A 126 19.01 -8.24 -9.88
N PHE A 127 19.60 -7.05 -9.80
CA PHE A 127 19.44 -6.01 -10.82
C PHE A 127 19.87 -6.48 -12.22
N ARG A 128 20.99 -7.21 -12.32
CA ARG A 128 21.48 -7.75 -13.61
C ARG A 128 20.54 -8.78 -14.22
N ASN A 129 19.89 -9.58 -13.37
CA ASN A 129 19.06 -10.72 -13.77
C ASN A 129 17.55 -10.43 -13.67
N GLY A 130 17.15 -9.18 -13.42
CA GLY A 130 15.74 -8.79 -13.33
C GLY A 130 14.99 -9.44 -12.16
N LEU A 131 15.70 -9.84 -11.10
CA LEU A 131 15.08 -10.50 -9.95
C LEU A 131 14.60 -9.45 -8.94
N SER A 132 13.33 -9.50 -8.57
CA SER A 132 12.77 -8.75 -7.44
C SER A 132 12.30 -9.72 -6.35
N PHE A 133 12.39 -9.29 -5.10
CA PHE A 133 11.69 -10.02 -4.05
C PHE A 133 10.21 -9.73 -4.17
N ARG A 134 9.43 -10.80 -4.30
CA ARG A 134 7.98 -10.76 -4.18
C ARG A 134 7.61 -11.60 -2.97
N LYS A 135 6.64 -11.13 -2.19
CA LYS A 135 6.04 -11.93 -1.12
C LYS A 135 5.38 -13.14 -1.78
N VAL A 136 5.76 -14.34 -1.35
CA VAL A 136 5.07 -15.55 -1.81
C VAL A 136 3.72 -15.55 -1.11
N CYS A 137 2.67 -15.16 -1.81
CA CYS A 137 1.30 -15.36 -1.33
C CYS A 137 1.00 -16.87 -1.39
N GLY A 138 0.46 -17.40 -0.30
CA GLY A 138 0.16 -18.82 -0.16
C GLY A 138 -0.95 -19.28 -1.11
N GLU A 139 -0.91 -20.57 -1.42
CA GLU A 139 -1.95 -21.40 -2.04
C GLU A 139 -2.30 -21.21 -3.52
N SER A 140 -1.74 -20.23 -4.24
CA SER A 140 -2.02 -20.11 -5.69
C SER A 140 -1.59 -21.34 -6.52
N ALA A 141 -0.64 -22.15 -6.02
CA ALA A 141 -0.14 -23.34 -6.69
C ALA A 141 -0.96 -24.63 -6.43
N ALA A 142 -1.89 -24.59 -5.47
CA ALA A 142 -2.78 -25.71 -5.14
C ALA A 142 -4.21 -25.50 -5.67
N VAL A 143 -4.46 -24.39 -6.37
CA VAL A 143 -5.76 -24.10 -6.98
C VAL A 143 -6.02 -25.12 -8.08
N ASP A 144 -7.13 -25.85 -7.98
CA ASP A 144 -7.65 -26.64 -9.08
C ASP A 144 -8.24 -25.70 -10.14
N THR A 145 -7.37 -25.23 -11.02
CA THR A 145 -7.75 -24.30 -12.11
C THR A 145 -8.83 -24.89 -13.01
N SER A 146 -8.93 -26.23 -13.10
CA SER A 146 -9.94 -26.91 -13.90
C SER A 146 -11.32 -26.74 -13.28
N SER A 147 -11.48 -27.06 -11.99
CA SER A 147 -12.76 -26.86 -11.29
C SER A 147 -13.18 -25.39 -11.20
N ALA A 148 -12.23 -24.47 -11.05
CA ALA A 148 -12.53 -23.04 -11.03
C ALA A 148 -13.04 -22.54 -12.40
N ASN A 149 -12.49 -23.05 -13.50
CA ASN A 149 -12.92 -22.69 -14.85
C ASN A 149 -14.25 -23.35 -15.21
N GLU A 150 -14.46 -24.61 -14.87
CA GLU A 150 -15.73 -25.32 -15.07
C GLU A 150 -16.88 -24.58 -14.34
N TRP A 151 -16.67 -24.22 -13.07
CA TRP A 151 -17.66 -23.46 -12.32
C TRP A 151 -17.95 -22.09 -12.96
N LYS A 152 -16.92 -21.38 -13.43
CA LYS A 152 -17.08 -20.11 -14.15
C LYS A 152 -17.90 -20.27 -15.43
N GLU A 153 -17.56 -21.27 -16.24
CA GLU A 153 -18.11 -21.43 -17.58
C GLU A 153 -19.52 -22.04 -17.58
N GLU A 154 -19.80 -22.97 -16.66
CA GLU A 154 -21.07 -23.72 -16.65
C GLU A 154 -22.06 -23.15 -15.63
N LYS A 155 -21.62 -22.89 -14.41
CA LYS A 155 -22.52 -22.51 -13.31
C LYS A 155 -22.67 -20.99 -13.18
N LEU A 156 -21.56 -20.25 -13.10
CA LEU A 156 -21.60 -18.80 -12.92
C LEU A 156 -22.32 -18.11 -14.06
N LYS A 157 -22.05 -18.48 -15.33
CA LYS A 157 -22.74 -17.88 -16.48
C LYS A 157 -24.25 -18.06 -16.44
N LEU A 158 -24.72 -19.27 -16.09
CA LEU A 158 -26.14 -19.53 -15.95
C LEU A 158 -26.75 -18.65 -14.86
N LEU A 159 -26.11 -18.60 -13.69
CA LEU A 159 -26.55 -17.75 -12.58
C LEU A 159 -26.60 -16.26 -12.97
N LEU A 160 -25.55 -15.74 -13.63
CA LEU A 160 -25.51 -14.34 -14.05
C LEU A 160 -26.53 -14.02 -15.15
N SER A 161 -27.09 -15.02 -15.84
CA SER A 161 -28.17 -14.82 -16.81
C SER A 161 -29.55 -14.66 -16.16
N GLU A 162 -29.72 -15.16 -14.93
CA GLU A 162 -30.98 -15.12 -14.17
C GLU A 162 -31.15 -13.82 -13.37
N TYR A 163 -30.08 -13.07 -13.13
CA TYR A 163 -30.06 -11.89 -12.26
C TYR A 163 -29.45 -10.68 -12.95
N ALA A 164 -29.98 -9.49 -12.66
CA ALA A 164 -29.33 -8.25 -13.06
C ALA A 164 -28.00 -8.08 -12.32
N ALA A 165 -27.05 -7.38 -12.93
CA ALA A 165 -25.74 -7.10 -12.36
C ALA A 165 -25.81 -6.45 -10.95
N ASP A 166 -26.79 -5.56 -10.74
CA ASP A 166 -26.99 -4.88 -9.46
C ASP A 166 -27.56 -5.79 -8.36
N ASP A 167 -28.08 -6.97 -8.72
CA ASP A 167 -28.69 -7.96 -7.83
C ASP A 167 -27.77 -9.18 -7.58
N VAL A 168 -26.52 -9.14 -8.05
CA VAL A 168 -25.50 -10.15 -7.77
C VAL A 168 -24.54 -9.62 -6.72
N PHE A 169 -24.55 -10.22 -5.53
CA PHE A 169 -23.72 -9.84 -4.40
C PHE A 169 -22.66 -10.88 -4.10
N ASN A 170 -21.54 -10.42 -3.58
CA ASN A 170 -20.54 -11.25 -2.92
C ASN A 170 -20.34 -10.76 -1.49
N ALA A 171 -20.00 -11.67 -0.58
CA ALA A 171 -19.68 -11.34 0.80
C ALA A 171 -18.50 -12.18 1.30
N ASP A 172 -17.69 -11.58 2.16
CA ASP A 172 -16.57 -12.27 2.80
C ASP A 172 -16.17 -11.60 4.12
N GLU A 173 -15.60 -12.37 5.03
CA GLU A 173 -15.06 -11.88 6.28
C GLU A 173 -13.58 -11.54 6.18
N THR A 174 -13.21 -10.46 6.88
CA THR A 174 -11.82 -10.11 7.04
C THR A 174 -11.43 -9.79 8.47
N ALA A 175 -10.20 -10.16 8.83
CA ALA A 175 -9.59 -9.75 10.08
C ALA A 175 -9.11 -8.30 9.99
N LEU A 176 -9.68 -7.43 10.84
CA LEU A 176 -9.23 -6.06 11.03
C LEU A 176 -8.43 -5.95 12.33
N PHE A 177 -7.13 -5.71 12.21
CA PHE A 177 -6.28 -5.34 13.35
C PHE A 177 -6.44 -3.84 13.62
N PHE A 178 -7.49 -3.49 14.34
CA PHE A 178 -7.98 -2.11 14.39
C PHE A 178 -7.06 -1.13 15.14
N LYS A 179 -6.09 -1.64 15.91
CA LYS A 179 -5.05 -0.85 16.60
C LYS A 179 -3.70 -0.86 15.87
N ILE A 180 -3.63 -1.38 14.65
CA ILE A 180 -2.36 -1.54 13.93
C ILE A 180 -1.71 -0.18 13.66
N LEU A 181 -0.43 -0.06 13.99
CA LEU A 181 0.43 1.08 13.68
C LEU A 181 1.50 0.67 12.65
N PRO A 182 2.18 1.63 11.99
CA PRO A 182 3.29 1.35 11.07
C PRO A 182 4.32 0.41 11.68
N GLU A 183 4.77 -0.59 10.91
CA GLU A 183 5.76 -1.56 11.39
C GLU A 183 7.19 -1.02 11.29
N ARG A 184 7.38 -0.01 10.45
CA ARG A 184 8.67 0.64 10.21
C ARG A 184 8.62 2.07 10.75
N THR A 185 9.69 2.48 11.41
CA THR A 185 9.88 3.86 11.87
C THR A 185 11.11 4.45 11.22
N LEU A 186 11.07 5.75 10.95
CA LEU A 186 12.28 6.51 10.62
C LEU A 186 13.01 6.77 11.94
N ALA A 187 14.28 6.41 11.98
CA ALA A 187 15.12 6.59 13.17
C ALA A 187 16.44 7.25 12.76
N TYR A 188 17.00 8.08 13.65
CA TYR A 188 18.31 8.65 13.38
C TYR A 188 19.39 7.57 13.43
N LYS A 189 20.47 7.80 12.69
CA LYS A 189 21.58 6.85 12.62
C LYS A 189 22.23 6.71 14.01
N GLY A 190 22.05 5.55 14.63
CA GLY A 190 22.56 5.24 15.97
C GLY A 190 21.47 5.08 17.04
N ASP A 191 20.23 5.43 16.72
CA ASP A 191 19.11 5.23 17.64
C ASP A 191 18.79 3.74 17.80
N LYS A 192 18.52 3.35 19.04
CA LYS A 192 17.93 2.04 19.32
C LYS A 192 16.45 2.12 18.92
N CYS A 193 16.09 1.51 17.80
CA CYS A 193 14.69 1.28 17.45
C CYS A 193 14.10 0.24 18.41
N VAL A 194 13.42 0.70 19.46
CA VAL A 194 12.65 -0.18 20.34
C VAL A 194 11.24 -0.27 19.78
N GLY A 195 10.84 -1.45 19.31
CA GLY A 195 9.50 -1.66 18.76
C GLY A 195 8.44 -1.58 19.86
N GLY A 196 7.35 -0.83 19.60
CA GLY A 196 6.16 -0.87 20.44
C GLY A 196 5.48 -2.23 20.39
N ASN A 197 4.77 -2.59 21.47
CA ASN A 197 4.02 -3.85 21.55
C ASN A 197 3.04 -3.95 20.37
N LYS A 198 3.12 -5.00 19.55
CA LYS A 198 2.19 -5.20 18.44
C LYS A 198 0.77 -5.35 19.00
N ALA A 199 -0.08 -4.36 18.82
CA ALA A 199 -1.48 -4.44 19.22
C ALA A 199 -2.21 -5.42 18.28
N LYS A 200 -2.21 -6.71 18.65
CA LYS A 200 -2.83 -7.81 17.90
C LYS A 200 -4.34 -7.93 18.15
N GLU A 201 -4.97 -6.88 18.66
CA GLU A 201 -6.42 -6.86 18.87
C GLU A 201 -7.12 -6.89 17.52
N ARG A 202 -8.03 -7.85 17.38
CA ARG A 202 -8.68 -8.18 16.12
C ARG A 202 -10.18 -8.03 16.26
N LEU A 203 -10.78 -7.42 15.25
CA LEU A 203 -12.21 -7.40 14.99
C LEU A 203 -12.44 -8.13 13.67
N THR A 204 -13.37 -9.07 13.63
CA THR A 204 -13.79 -9.65 12.34
C THR A 204 -14.86 -8.75 11.74
N VAL A 205 -14.74 -8.45 10.45
CA VAL A 205 -15.65 -7.59 9.71
C VAL A 205 -16.15 -8.37 8.50
N LEU A 206 -17.46 -8.53 8.39
CA LEU A 206 -18.12 -9.05 7.18
C LEU A 206 -18.41 -7.87 6.26
N ILE A 207 -17.96 -7.99 5.01
CA ILE A 207 -18.07 -6.97 3.97
C ILE A 207 -18.82 -7.59 2.79
N ALA A 208 -19.76 -6.84 2.22
CA ALA A 208 -20.55 -7.31 1.08
C ALA A 208 -20.93 -6.17 0.15
N ALA A 209 -20.91 -6.42 -1.15
CA ALA A 209 -21.26 -5.46 -2.20
C ALA A 209 -21.77 -6.19 -3.45
N ASN A 210 -22.49 -5.46 -4.31
CA ASN A 210 -22.95 -5.99 -5.59
C ASN A 210 -21.86 -5.92 -6.68
N MET A 211 -22.12 -6.62 -7.78
CA MET A 211 -21.17 -6.82 -8.87
C MET A 211 -20.76 -5.52 -9.57
N THR A 212 -21.68 -4.55 -9.65
CA THR A 212 -21.40 -3.23 -10.24
C THR A 212 -20.68 -2.28 -9.28
N GLY A 213 -20.69 -2.59 -7.97
CA GLY A 213 -20.18 -1.71 -6.92
C GLY A 213 -21.16 -0.62 -6.47
N SER A 214 -22.28 -0.45 -7.17
CA SER A 214 -23.28 0.59 -6.90
C SER A 214 -23.95 0.46 -5.52
N GLN A 215 -23.97 -0.75 -4.96
CA GLN A 215 -24.54 -1.01 -3.65
C GLN A 215 -23.55 -1.76 -2.75
N LYS A 216 -23.17 -1.09 -1.67
CA LYS A 216 -22.43 -1.65 -0.53
C LYS A 216 -23.39 -1.98 0.60
N LEU A 217 -23.29 -3.18 1.16
CA LEU A 217 -24.10 -3.56 2.32
C LEU A 217 -23.49 -3.00 3.62
N PRO A 218 -24.32 -2.77 4.66
CA PRO A 218 -23.82 -2.39 5.98
C PRO A 218 -22.86 -3.44 6.53
N LEU A 219 -21.75 -2.97 7.11
CA LEU A 219 -20.76 -3.83 7.76
C LEU A 219 -21.38 -4.58 8.94
N LEU A 220 -20.94 -5.82 9.15
CA LEU A 220 -21.20 -6.56 10.38
C LEU A 220 -19.88 -6.80 11.10
N PHE A 221 -19.86 -6.55 12.41
CA PHE A 221 -18.68 -6.68 13.25
C PHE A 221 -18.82 -7.84 14.24
N ILE A 222 -17.75 -8.59 14.43
CA ILE A 222 -17.68 -9.66 15.42
C ILE A 222 -16.45 -9.43 16.31
N GLY A 223 -16.69 -9.15 17.58
CA GLY A 223 -15.65 -8.98 18.59
C GLY A 223 -15.62 -10.08 19.62
N LYS A 224 -14.75 -9.90 20.63
CA LYS A 224 -14.58 -10.87 21.72
C LYS A 224 -15.67 -10.76 22.80
N TYR A 225 -16.09 -9.54 23.10
CA TYR A 225 -16.97 -9.24 24.24
C TYR A 225 -18.30 -8.69 23.74
N LEU A 226 -19.42 -9.23 24.21
CA LEU A 226 -20.75 -8.79 23.80
C LEU A 226 -21.05 -7.33 24.15
N LYS A 227 -20.52 -6.87 25.29
CA LYS A 227 -20.67 -5.49 25.78
C LYS A 227 -19.29 -4.90 26.10
N PRO A 228 -18.50 -4.48 25.10
CA PRO A 228 -17.26 -3.75 25.33
C PRO A 228 -17.51 -2.51 26.17
N ARG A 229 -16.53 -2.08 26.97
CA ARG A 229 -16.67 -0.90 27.84
C ARG A 229 -17.04 0.37 27.06
N CYS A 230 -16.53 0.51 25.84
CA CYS A 230 -16.82 1.63 24.95
C CYS A 230 -18.28 1.69 24.46
N PHE A 231 -19.09 0.64 24.67
CA PHE A 231 -20.53 0.66 24.34
C PHE A 231 -21.38 1.15 25.52
N LYS A 232 -20.78 1.37 26.69
CA LYS A 232 -21.50 1.92 27.84
C LYS A 232 -21.99 3.33 27.49
N ASN A 233 -23.27 3.60 27.72
CA ASN A 233 -23.93 4.88 27.44
C ASN A 233 -23.99 5.28 25.95
N VAL A 234 -23.75 4.35 25.03
CA VAL A 234 -23.95 4.60 23.60
C VAL A 234 -25.42 4.32 23.25
N GLN A 235 -26.13 5.33 22.75
CA GLN A 235 -27.55 5.20 22.42
C GLN A 235 -27.80 4.29 21.21
N LYS A 236 -26.95 4.40 20.18
CA LYS A 236 -27.06 3.63 18.95
C LYS A 236 -25.69 3.17 18.49
N ILE A 237 -25.52 1.85 18.38
CA ILE A 237 -24.32 1.25 17.79
C ILE A 237 -24.40 1.47 16.27
N PRO A 238 -23.31 1.90 15.62
CA PRO A 238 -23.37 2.37 14.23
C PRO A 238 -23.57 1.25 13.19
N ALA A 239 -23.40 -0.01 13.58
CA ALA A 239 -23.54 -1.19 12.73
C ALA A 239 -23.86 -2.43 13.56
N ALA A 240 -24.25 -3.54 12.89
CA ALA A 240 -24.50 -4.81 13.56
C ALA A 240 -23.23 -5.30 14.28
N TYR A 241 -23.37 -5.68 15.55
CA TYR A 241 -22.27 -6.16 16.38
C TYR A 241 -22.64 -7.46 17.08
N TYR A 242 -21.80 -8.46 16.90
CA TYR A 242 -21.88 -9.76 17.56
C TYR A 242 -20.60 -10.03 18.33
N ALA A 243 -20.64 -11.03 19.22
CA ALA A 243 -19.46 -11.43 19.95
C ALA A 243 -19.41 -12.92 20.25
N ASN A 244 -18.19 -13.45 20.22
CA ASN A 244 -17.85 -14.75 20.79
C ASN A 244 -16.37 -14.76 21.20
N ASN A 245 -15.95 -15.74 22.00
CA ASN A 245 -14.60 -15.78 22.56
C ASN A 245 -13.48 -15.76 21.50
N LYS A 246 -13.75 -16.24 20.28
CA LYS A 246 -12.80 -16.27 19.17
C LYS A 246 -12.89 -15.04 18.26
N ALA A 247 -13.93 -14.22 18.38
CA ALA A 247 -14.28 -13.16 17.45
C ALA A 247 -14.31 -13.66 15.99
N TRP A 248 -15.00 -14.78 15.73
CA TRP A 248 -15.12 -15.41 14.40
C TRP A 248 -16.57 -15.47 13.92
N MET A 249 -16.77 -15.63 12.61
CA MET A 249 -18.10 -15.98 12.09
C MET A 249 -18.53 -17.36 12.61
N THR A 250 -19.83 -17.52 12.84
CA THR A 250 -20.46 -18.78 13.25
C THR A 250 -21.77 -18.94 12.49
N GLY A 251 -22.22 -20.17 12.27
CA GLY A 251 -23.49 -20.45 11.59
C GLY A 251 -24.67 -19.62 12.09
N ASN A 252 -24.84 -19.51 13.42
CA ASN A 252 -25.95 -18.73 14.00
C ASN A 252 -25.86 -17.22 13.70
N ILE A 253 -24.66 -16.65 13.65
CA ILE A 253 -24.46 -15.23 13.31
C ILE A 253 -24.72 -15.02 11.83
N TYR A 254 -24.21 -15.93 10.99
CA TYR A 254 -24.40 -15.93 9.54
C TYR A 254 -25.88 -16.04 9.18
N GLU A 255 -26.60 -17.03 9.74
CA GLU A 255 -28.03 -17.23 9.51
C GLU A 255 -28.83 -15.98 9.89
N LYS A 256 -28.56 -15.39 11.06
CA LYS A 256 -29.27 -14.18 11.49
C LYS A 256 -29.02 -13.01 10.53
N TRP A 257 -27.76 -12.78 10.16
CA TRP A 257 -27.41 -11.74 9.19
C TRP A 257 -28.11 -11.97 7.84
N LEU A 258 -28.13 -13.22 7.37
CA LEU A 258 -28.73 -13.58 6.10
C LEU A 258 -30.25 -13.42 6.10
N ARG A 259 -30.94 -13.81 7.19
CA ARG A 259 -32.39 -13.60 7.33
C ARG A 259 -32.75 -12.11 7.43
N ASP A 260 -31.96 -11.31 8.14
CA ASP A 260 -32.15 -9.86 8.20
C ASP A 260 -31.96 -9.20 6.82
N LEU A 261 -30.99 -9.70 6.04
CA LEU A 261 -30.76 -9.27 4.66
C LEU A 261 -31.92 -9.71 3.73
N ASP A 262 -32.41 -10.93 3.88
CA ASP A 262 -33.51 -11.50 3.10
C ASP A 262 -34.82 -10.76 3.31
N ASN A 263 -35.15 -10.44 4.56
CA ASN A 263 -36.31 -9.61 4.90
C ASN A 263 -36.22 -8.23 4.25
N ARG A 264 -35.03 -7.63 4.21
CA ARG A 264 -34.81 -6.32 3.58
C ARG A 264 -35.03 -6.38 2.07
N PHE A 265 -34.39 -7.31 1.37
CA PHE A 265 -34.58 -7.46 -0.07
C PHE A 265 -36.01 -7.89 -0.43
N SER A 266 -36.67 -8.67 0.42
CA SER A 266 -38.09 -9.01 0.26
C SER A 266 -38.98 -7.77 0.36
N ALA A 267 -38.72 -6.88 1.33
CA ALA A 267 -39.41 -5.59 1.45
C ALA A 267 -39.14 -4.67 0.25
N GLU A 268 -37.93 -4.72 -0.32
CA GLU A 268 -37.56 -4.04 -1.57
C GLU A 268 -38.13 -4.70 -2.83
N LYS A 269 -38.79 -5.87 -2.70
CA LYS A 269 -39.30 -6.71 -3.82
C LYS A 269 -38.20 -7.13 -4.81
N ARG A 270 -36.98 -7.33 -4.32
CA ARG A 270 -35.82 -7.74 -5.12
C ARG A 270 -35.55 -9.23 -4.95
N LYS A 271 -35.05 -9.85 -6.02
CA LYS A 271 -34.49 -11.21 -5.99
C LYS A 271 -33.00 -11.07 -6.18
N VAL A 272 -32.24 -11.56 -5.20
CA VAL A 272 -30.80 -11.34 -5.13
C VAL A 272 -30.07 -12.67 -5.13
N LEU A 273 -28.98 -12.74 -5.89
CA LEU A 273 -28.02 -13.82 -5.82
C LEU A 273 -26.89 -13.40 -4.88
N LEU A 274 -26.69 -14.14 -3.79
CA LEU A 274 -25.56 -13.93 -2.87
C LEU A 274 -24.57 -15.08 -3.02
N ILE A 275 -23.35 -14.76 -3.44
CA ILE A 275 -22.25 -15.72 -3.57
C ILE A 275 -21.27 -15.56 -2.42
N VAL A 276 -20.96 -16.65 -1.73
CA VAL A 276 -20.00 -16.69 -0.60
C VAL A 276 -19.02 -17.85 -0.75
N ASP A 277 -17.92 -17.82 0.00
CA ASP A 277 -16.99 -18.96 0.02
C ASP A 277 -17.59 -20.18 0.72
N ASN A 278 -17.02 -21.35 0.45
CA ASN A 278 -17.42 -22.61 1.06
C ASN A 278 -16.76 -22.79 2.43
N CYS A 279 -17.14 -21.93 3.36
CA CYS A 279 -16.70 -21.97 4.76
C CYS A 279 -17.71 -22.74 5.62
N THR A 280 -17.23 -23.51 6.60
CA THR A 280 -18.09 -24.24 7.56
C THR A 280 -19.08 -23.36 8.32
N ALA A 281 -18.80 -22.07 8.46
CA ALA A 281 -19.71 -21.12 9.10
C ALA A 281 -20.86 -20.70 8.17
N HIS A 282 -20.71 -20.85 6.86
CA HIS A 282 -21.73 -20.56 5.86
C HIS A 282 -22.61 -21.80 5.67
N MET A 283 -23.39 -22.09 6.71
CA MET A 283 -24.34 -23.19 6.70
C MET A 283 -25.50 -22.90 5.76
N GLU A 284 -26.10 -23.96 5.20
CA GLU A 284 -27.31 -23.83 4.40
C GLU A 284 -28.46 -23.27 5.25
N VAL A 285 -29.09 -22.20 4.75
CA VAL A 285 -30.24 -21.56 5.39
C VAL A 285 -31.45 -21.72 4.50
N THR A 286 -32.46 -22.44 5.00
CA THR A 286 -33.70 -22.71 4.27
C THR A 286 -34.77 -21.64 4.55
N GLY A 287 -35.74 -21.55 3.63
CA GLY A 287 -36.91 -20.66 3.78
C GLY A 287 -36.64 -19.18 3.50
N LEU A 288 -35.55 -18.86 2.78
CA LEU A 288 -35.29 -17.51 2.28
C LEU A 288 -36.26 -17.17 1.14
N GLN A 289 -36.76 -15.94 1.11
CA GLN A 289 -37.75 -15.51 0.14
C GLN A 289 -37.15 -14.71 -1.01
N ALA A 290 -36.16 -13.86 -0.75
CA ALA A 290 -35.56 -12.95 -1.72
C ALA A 290 -34.16 -13.40 -2.17
N ILE A 291 -33.40 -14.03 -1.29
CA ILE A 291 -32.00 -14.36 -1.53
C ILE A 291 -31.86 -15.82 -1.95
N ARG A 292 -31.20 -16.04 -3.08
CA ARG A 292 -30.59 -17.31 -3.44
C ARG A 292 -29.12 -17.27 -3.02
N VAL A 293 -28.69 -18.20 -2.18
CA VAL A 293 -27.29 -18.33 -1.79
C VAL A 293 -26.60 -19.38 -2.65
N GLU A 294 -25.44 -19.04 -3.19
CA GLU A 294 -24.58 -19.96 -3.93
C GLU A 294 -23.17 -19.95 -3.32
N TYR A 295 -22.53 -21.12 -3.32
CA TYR A 295 -21.21 -21.30 -2.72
C TYR A 295 -20.16 -21.45 -3.82
N LEU A 296 -19.02 -20.79 -3.63
CA LEU A 296 -17.84 -21.00 -4.47
C LEU A 296 -17.34 -22.44 -4.31
N PRO A 297 -16.75 -23.04 -5.36
CA PRO A 297 -16.18 -24.37 -5.26
C PRO A 297 -15.01 -24.38 -4.27
N PRO A 298 -14.81 -25.50 -3.54
CA PRO A 298 -13.69 -25.62 -2.61
C PRO A 298 -12.35 -25.45 -3.36
N ASN A 299 -11.35 -24.89 -2.67
CA ASN A 299 -9.99 -24.64 -3.20
C ASN A 299 -9.90 -23.66 -4.39
N ALA A 300 -10.96 -22.92 -4.71
CA ALA A 300 -10.97 -21.93 -5.79
C ALA A 300 -11.12 -20.48 -5.30
N THR A 301 -11.32 -20.27 -3.99
CA THR A 301 -11.57 -18.95 -3.37
C THR A 301 -10.52 -17.91 -3.77
N ALA A 302 -9.23 -18.28 -3.79
CA ALA A 302 -8.13 -17.38 -4.15
C ALA A 302 -8.26 -16.76 -5.56
N VAL A 303 -9.01 -17.41 -6.46
CA VAL A 303 -9.24 -16.93 -7.85
C VAL A 303 -10.67 -16.44 -8.04
N LEU A 304 -11.64 -17.03 -7.34
CA LEU A 304 -13.06 -16.81 -7.58
C LEU A 304 -13.74 -15.86 -6.60
N GLN A 305 -13.11 -15.46 -5.50
CA GLN A 305 -13.73 -14.62 -4.46
C GLN A 305 -13.52 -13.12 -4.74
N PRO A 306 -14.52 -12.37 -5.25
CA PRO A 306 -14.39 -10.94 -5.55
C PRO A 306 -13.87 -10.10 -4.39
N MET A 307 -14.33 -10.36 -3.16
CA MET A 307 -13.90 -9.59 -1.99
C MET A 307 -12.38 -9.65 -1.76
N ASP A 308 -11.75 -10.77 -2.10
CA ASP A 308 -10.31 -10.98 -2.01
C ASP A 308 -9.54 -10.44 -3.23
N GLN A 309 -10.21 -10.11 -4.34
CA GLN A 309 -9.61 -9.52 -5.54
C GLN A 309 -9.37 -7.99 -5.43
N GLY A 310 -8.98 -7.53 -4.25
CA GLY A 310 -8.58 -6.14 -4.00
C GLY A 310 -9.59 -5.27 -3.25
N ILE A 311 -10.84 -5.69 -3.08
CA ILE A 311 -11.86 -4.93 -2.33
C ILE A 311 -11.48 -4.82 -0.85
N ILE A 312 -11.26 -5.97 -0.19
CA ILE A 312 -10.85 -6.03 1.22
C ILE A 312 -9.54 -5.27 1.43
N ASN A 313 -8.59 -5.38 0.50
CA ASN A 313 -7.32 -4.67 0.58
C ASN A 313 -7.52 -3.15 0.51
N SER A 314 -8.34 -2.67 -0.44
CA SER A 314 -8.68 -1.26 -0.58
C SER A 314 -9.34 -0.71 0.69
N PHE A 315 -10.31 -1.46 1.25
CA PHE A 315 -10.94 -1.15 2.53
C PHE A 315 -9.92 -1.02 3.66
N LYS A 316 -9.04 -2.02 3.86
CA LYS A 316 -8.02 -1.99 4.91
C LYS A 316 -7.02 -0.84 4.75
N ARG A 317 -6.64 -0.52 3.51
CA ARG A 317 -5.77 0.62 3.20
C ARG A 317 -6.42 1.94 3.57
N LYS A 318 -7.70 2.12 3.22
CA LYS A 318 -8.48 3.31 3.59
C LYS A 318 -8.66 3.42 5.10
N TYR A 319 -8.98 2.31 5.78
CA TYR A 319 -9.04 2.27 7.24
C TYR A 319 -7.72 2.72 7.88
N LYS A 320 -6.58 2.17 7.40
CA LYS A 320 -5.25 2.52 7.91
C LYS A 320 -4.93 4.00 7.68
N LYS A 321 -5.28 4.56 6.52
CA LYS A 321 -5.09 5.99 6.24
C LYS A 321 -5.82 6.86 7.27
N VAL A 322 -7.12 6.63 7.48
CA VAL A 322 -7.93 7.41 8.42
C VAL A 322 -7.47 7.21 9.87
N LEU A 323 -7.06 5.98 10.22
CA LEU A 323 -6.49 5.70 11.53
C LEU A 323 -5.23 6.54 11.80
N LEU A 324 -4.31 6.60 10.82
CA LEU A 324 -3.08 7.38 10.93
C LEU A 324 -3.34 8.87 11.04
N GLN A 325 -4.27 9.42 10.26
CA GLN A 325 -4.70 10.82 10.38
C GLN A 325 -5.19 11.13 11.81
N ARG A 326 -5.98 10.22 12.40
CA ARG A 326 -6.46 10.37 13.78
C ARG A 326 -5.33 10.26 14.82
N VAL A 327 -4.35 9.38 14.59
CA VAL A 327 -3.15 9.27 15.43
C VAL A 327 -2.38 10.60 15.43
N ILE A 328 -2.12 11.15 14.24
CA ILE A 328 -1.37 12.41 14.06
C ILE A 328 -2.07 13.56 14.79
N LEU A 329 -3.38 13.73 14.58
CA LEU A 329 -4.18 14.74 15.27
C LEU A 329 -4.16 14.59 16.80
N GLY A 330 -4.14 13.36 17.31
CA GLY A 330 -4.01 13.09 18.74
C GLY A 330 -2.65 13.53 19.28
N LEU A 331 -1.57 13.22 18.54
CA LEU A 331 -0.21 13.62 18.90
C LEU A 331 -0.02 15.14 18.89
N GLU A 332 -0.57 15.84 17.90
CA GLU A 332 -0.54 17.31 17.82
C GLU A 332 -1.27 17.98 18.99
N ARG A 333 -2.25 17.29 19.58
CA ARG A 333 -3.04 17.77 20.72
C ARG A 333 -2.53 17.24 22.07
N GLU A 334 -1.36 16.60 22.09
CA GLU A 334 -0.77 15.96 23.27
C GLU A 334 -1.72 14.95 23.95
N GLN A 335 -2.63 14.34 23.17
CA GLN A 335 -3.55 13.33 23.66
C GLN A 335 -3.04 11.92 23.33
N PRO A 336 -3.10 10.97 24.28
CA PRO A 336 -2.65 9.61 24.03
C PRO A 336 -3.53 8.96 22.96
N TYR A 337 -2.91 8.43 21.91
CA TYR A 337 -3.61 7.65 20.90
C TYR A 337 -4.27 6.42 21.55
N GLN A 338 -5.60 6.41 21.55
CA GLN A 338 -6.39 5.24 21.86
C GLN A 338 -7.55 5.13 20.87
N ILE A 339 -7.65 3.95 20.25
CA ILE A 339 -8.81 3.54 19.48
C ILE A 339 -9.46 2.35 20.17
N ASP A 340 -10.74 2.49 20.50
CA ASP A 340 -11.57 1.40 21.00
C ASP A 340 -12.38 0.77 19.86
N ILE A 341 -13.21 -0.23 20.18
CA ILE A 341 -14.00 -0.94 19.18
C ILE A 341 -15.02 0.00 18.52
N LEU A 342 -15.60 0.94 19.27
CA LEU A 342 -16.59 1.87 18.71
C LEU A 342 -15.92 2.82 17.71
N GLY A 343 -14.77 3.39 18.06
CA GLY A 343 -13.96 4.20 17.16
C GLY A 343 -13.56 3.41 15.91
N ALA A 344 -13.11 2.16 16.07
CA ALA A 344 -12.79 1.27 14.96
C ALA A 344 -13.99 1.01 14.04
N MET A 345 -15.20 0.84 14.58
CA MET A 345 -16.41 0.66 13.78
C MET A 345 -16.72 1.92 12.96
N HIS A 346 -16.63 3.12 13.56
CA HIS A 346 -16.84 4.37 12.82
C HIS A 346 -15.82 4.56 11.70
N LEU A 347 -14.53 4.32 11.98
CA LEU A 347 -13.49 4.42 10.97
C LEU A 347 -13.67 3.37 9.85
N SER A 348 -14.10 2.16 10.20
CA SER A 348 -14.40 1.12 9.23
C SER A 348 -15.56 1.50 8.32
N ILE A 349 -16.65 2.05 8.87
CA ILE A 349 -17.79 2.50 8.07
C ILE A 349 -17.37 3.61 7.10
N SER A 350 -16.58 4.59 7.58
CA SER A 350 -16.02 5.64 6.71
C SER A 350 -15.15 5.03 5.60
N ALA A 351 -14.21 4.17 5.96
CA ALA A 351 -13.31 3.52 5.02
C ALA A 351 -14.04 2.67 3.98
N TRP A 352 -15.15 2.05 4.37
CA TRP A 352 -15.98 1.23 3.49
C TRP A 352 -16.76 2.08 2.49
N ASN A 353 -17.35 3.18 2.94
CA ASN A 353 -18.01 4.15 2.06
C ASN A 353 -17.05 4.73 1.03
N ASP A 354 -15.79 4.94 1.42
CA ASP A 354 -14.76 5.48 0.54
C ASP A 354 -14.22 4.47 -0.49
N VAL A 355 -14.52 3.16 -0.38
CA VAL A 355 -14.13 2.19 -1.42
C VAL A 355 -14.85 2.55 -2.71
N LEU A 356 -14.11 2.73 -3.81
CA LEU A 356 -14.69 3.15 -5.08
C LEU A 356 -15.46 2.01 -5.75
N ASP A 357 -16.55 2.35 -6.41
CA ASP A 357 -17.42 1.39 -7.11
C ASP A 357 -16.66 0.75 -8.28
N GLU A 358 -15.75 1.47 -8.93
CA GLU A 358 -14.85 0.93 -9.95
C GLU A 358 -13.87 -0.11 -9.37
N THR A 359 -13.45 0.04 -8.11
CA THR A 359 -12.60 -0.96 -7.45
C THR A 359 -13.37 -2.26 -7.28
N ILE A 360 -14.64 -2.16 -6.88
CA ILE A 360 -15.51 -3.32 -6.68
C ILE A 360 -15.79 -4.00 -8.03
N SER A 361 -16.28 -3.27 -9.03
CA SER A 361 -16.62 -3.87 -10.32
C SER A 361 -15.43 -4.46 -11.06
N LYS A 362 -14.22 -3.89 -10.92
CA LYS A 362 -12.98 -4.48 -11.46
C LYS A 362 -12.63 -5.80 -10.76
N ALA A 363 -12.79 -5.86 -9.43
CA ALA A 363 -12.52 -7.07 -8.65
C ALA A 363 -13.49 -8.21 -9.03
N PHE A 364 -14.78 -7.90 -9.21
CA PHE A 364 -15.77 -8.85 -9.73
C PHE A 364 -15.39 -9.35 -11.13
N ARG A 365 -15.04 -8.44 -12.06
CA ARG A 365 -14.56 -8.80 -13.40
C ARG A 365 -13.34 -9.72 -13.36
N HIS A 366 -12.37 -9.43 -12.49
CA HIS A 366 -11.18 -10.25 -12.32
C HIS A 366 -11.51 -11.66 -11.80
N ALA A 367 -12.49 -11.76 -10.90
CA ALA A 367 -13.02 -13.05 -10.41
C ALA A 367 -13.87 -13.79 -11.46
N GLY A 368 -14.15 -13.19 -12.63
CA GLY A 368 -14.93 -13.78 -13.73
C GLY A 368 -16.42 -13.42 -13.74
N PHE A 369 -16.84 -12.47 -12.92
CA PHE A 369 -18.21 -12.00 -12.82
C PHE A 369 -18.45 -10.88 -13.83
N PHE A 370 -18.83 -11.26 -15.05
CA PHE A 370 -19.19 -10.31 -16.10
C PHE A 370 -20.18 -10.95 -17.06
N ILE A 371 -21.06 -10.13 -17.61
CA ILE A 371 -21.99 -10.53 -18.66
C ILE A 371 -21.31 -10.22 -19.99
N LYS A 372 -21.08 -11.24 -20.83
CA LYS A 372 -20.62 -11.01 -22.20
C LYS A 372 -21.81 -10.50 -23.01
N GLU A 373 -21.84 -9.22 -23.33
CA GLU A 373 -22.76 -8.72 -24.36
C GLU A 373 -22.38 -9.36 -25.70
N THR A 374 -23.36 -9.92 -26.40
CA THR A 374 -23.20 -10.49 -27.74
C THR A 374 -22.87 -9.39 -28.76
N ASP A 375 -21.73 -9.54 -29.44
CA ASP A 375 -21.27 -8.84 -30.65
C ASP A 375 -21.53 -7.32 -30.75
N VAL A 376 -20.68 -6.55 -30.07
CA VAL A 376 -20.05 -5.37 -30.68
C VAL A 376 -18.56 -5.51 -30.47
N THR A 377 -17.81 -5.65 -31.57
CA THR A 377 -16.35 -5.70 -31.57
C THR A 377 -15.78 -4.36 -31.09
N GLU A 378 -15.56 -4.23 -29.79
CA GLU A 378 -14.57 -3.29 -29.28
C GLU A 378 -13.24 -4.03 -29.13
N GLU A 379 -12.30 -3.67 -30.00
CA GLU A 379 -10.91 -4.10 -29.92
C GLU A 379 -10.39 -3.83 -28.51
N ILE A 380 -10.01 -4.90 -27.82
CA ILE A 380 -9.31 -4.85 -26.55
C ILE A 380 -7.96 -4.17 -26.82
N HIS A 381 -7.91 -2.86 -26.64
CA HIS A 381 -6.66 -2.19 -26.33
C HIS A 381 -6.22 -2.69 -24.95
N ASP A 382 -5.33 -3.69 -24.95
CA ASP A 382 -4.53 -4.12 -23.79
C ASP A 382 -3.62 -2.96 -23.35
N ASN A 383 -4.24 -1.91 -22.82
CA ASN A 383 -3.58 -0.95 -21.96
C ASN A 383 -3.38 -1.67 -20.63
N ARG A 384 -2.30 -2.45 -20.56
CA ARG A 384 -1.66 -2.80 -19.29
C ARG A 384 -1.25 -1.50 -18.61
N SER A 385 -2.19 -0.87 -17.90
CA SER A 385 -1.81 -0.11 -16.72
C SER A 385 -1.20 -1.13 -15.77
N HIS A 386 0.13 -1.12 -15.71
CA HIS A 386 0.85 -1.54 -14.52
C HIS A 386 0.33 -0.67 -13.37
N ASP A 387 -0.83 -1.03 -12.80
CA ASP A 387 -1.06 -0.81 -11.39
C ASP A 387 -0.13 -1.83 -10.74
N GLU A 388 1.12 -1.40 -10.56
CA GLU A 388 2.03 -2.09 -9.66
C GLU A 388 1.30 -2.12 -8.31
N ASP A 389 0.87 -3.31 -7.90
CA ASP A 389 0.57 -3.65 -6.52
C ASP A 389 1.87 -3.53 -5.69
N GLU A 390 2.43 -2.31 -5.63
CA GLU A 390 3.33 -1.92 -4.59
C GLU A 390 2.50 -1.80 -3.31
N GLU A 391 2.83 -2.61 -2.32
CA GLU A 391 2.55 -2.27 -0.93
C GLU A 391 3.08 -0.85 -0.72
N ILE A 392 2.17 0.12 -0.81
CA ILE A 392 2.45 1.53 -0.55
C ILE A 392 3.09 1.58 0.83
N SER A 393 4.34 2.06 0.86
CA SER A 393 5.12 2.13 2.08
C SER A 393 4.37 2.98 3.09
N ASP A 394 4.56 2.72 4.39
CA ASP A 394 4.07 3.62 5.46
C ASP A 394 4.46 5.09 5.15
N HIS A 395 5.58 5.29 4.46
CA HIS A 395 6.05 6.57 3.96
C HIS A 395 5.13 7.24 2.92
N ASP A 396 4.59 6.49 1.95
CA ASP A 396 3.82 7.12 0.86
C ASP A 396 2.36 7.38 1.27
N ILE A 397 1.87 6.66 2.29
CA ILE A 397 0.62 7.02 2.99
C ILE A 397 0.80 8.34 3.74
N ILE A 398 1.92 8.51 4.45
CA ILE A 398 2.24 9.75 5.17
C ILE A 398 2.39 10.94 4.21
N SER A 399 3.10 10.79 3.09
CA SER A 399 3.25 11.86 2.10
C SER A 399 1.92 12.25 1.43
N SER A 400 1.04 11.27 1.18
CA SER A 400 -0.31 11.54 0.67
C SER A 400 -1.18 12.32 1.67
N ILE A 401 -1.01 12.08 2.98
CA ILE A 401 -1.71 12.82 4.05
C ILE A 401 -1.22 14.28 4.12
N ILE A 402 0.09 14.51 4.00
CA ILE A 402 0.68 15.86 4.01
C ILE A 402 0.16 16.69 2.82
N ASN A 403 0.13 16.10 1.62
CA ASN A 403 -0.31 16.77 0.41
C ASN A 403 -1.83 17.07 0.35
N GLU A 404 -2.67 16.29 1.05
CA GLU A 404 -4.12 16.57 1.14
C GLU A 404 -4.43 17.75 2.06
N ASN A 405 -3.64 17.94 3.13
CA ASN A 405 -3.79 19.10 4.02
C ASN A 405 -3.37 20.41 3.34
N GLU A 406 -2.43 20.39 2.40
CA GLU A 406 -2.04 21.57 1.61
C GLU A 406 -3.10 21.98 0.57
N ARG A 407 -4.00 21.07 0.18
CA ARG A 407 -5.07 21.33 -0.80
C ARG A 407 -6.37 21.87 -0.21
N LEU A 408 -6.49 21.92 1.12
CA LEU A 408 -7.68 22.44 1.83
C LEU A 408 -7.53 23.91 2.25
N SER A 409 -6.42 24.56 1.90
CA SER A 409 -6.25 26.01 1.96
C SER A 409 -6.74 26.63 0.65
N ASP A 410 -7.94 27.23 0.71
CA ASP A 410 -8.54 28.05 -0.36
C ASP A 410 -7.61 29.23 -0.72
N PRO A 411 -7.33 29.53 -2.00
CA PRO A 411 -6.45 30.61 -2.41
C PRO A 411 -7.26 31.90 -2.55
N GLY A 412 -7.32 32.66 -1.46
CA GLY A 412 -7.98 33.95 -1.44
C GLY A 412 -7.47 34.81 -0.30
N GLU A 413 -6.25 35.33 -0.43
CA GLU A 413 -5.87 36.68 0.02
C GLU A 413 -4.41 36.95 -0.41
N GLU A 414 -4.16 38.21 -0.72
CA GLU A 414 -3.09 38.72 -1.58
C GLU A 414 -1.67 38.50 -1.04
N GLU A 415 -0.72 38.41 -1.97
CA GLU A 415 0.71 38.29 -1.71
C GLU A 415 1.24 39.53 -0.94
N GLU A 416 1.65 39.33 0.32
CA GLU A 416 2.71 40.13 0.93
C GLU A 416 3.90 39.23 1.23
N GLU A 417 5.05 39.55 0.62
CA GLU A 417 6.35 38.95 0.88
C GLU A 417 6.72 39.12 2.38
N ASN A 418 6.43 38.12 3.21
CA ASN A 418 6.91 38.10 4.58
C ASN A 418 8.32 37.53 4.65
N GLU A 419 9.28 38.44 4.79
CA GLU A 419 10.66 38.20 5.20
C GLU A 419 10.68 37.32 6.46
N VAL A 420 11.20 36.08 6.37
CA VAL A 420 11.29 35.17 7.52
C VAL A 420 12.33 35.71 8.50
N THR A 421 11.89 36.50 9.48
CA THR A 421 12.74 36.90 10.60
C THR A 421 13.01 35.68 11.50
N PRO A 422 14.28 35.40 11.85
CA PRO A 422 14.61 34.26 12.70
C PRO A 422 13.99 34.43 14.09
N ARG A 423 13.44 33.34 14.64
CA ARG A 423 12.78 33.33 15.95
C ARG A 423 13.73 33.86 17.04
N PRO A 424 13.31 34.85 17.85
CA PRO A 424 14.15 35.40 18.91
C PRO A 424 14.57 34.34 19.93
N THR A 425 15.82 34.40 20.38
CA THR A 425 16.33 33.61 21.50
C THR A 425 15.67 34.06 22.81
N LEU A 426 15.71 33.20 23.85
CA LEU A 426 15.17 33.54 25.18
C LEU A 426 15.80 34.80 25.78
N LYS A 427 17.09 35.03 25.51
CA LYS A 427 17.79 36.23 25.94
C LYS A 427 17.23 37.48 25.26
N GLN A 428 17.02 37.43 23.95
CA GLN A 428 16.42 38.52 23.18
C GLN A 428 14.97 38.78 23.62
N ALA A 429 14.19 37.74 23.90
CA ALA A 429 12.84 37.89 24.42
C ALA A 429 12.79 38.58 25.79
N ALA A 430 13.75 38.28 26.68
CA ALA A 430 13.87 38.95 27.99
C ALA A 430 14.31 40.41 27.86
N GLU A 431 15.20 40.72 26.91
CA GLU A 431 15.62 42.09 26.60
C GLU A 431 14.43 42.93 26.06
N TYR A 432 13.63 42.37 25.15
CA TYR A 432 12.42 43.03 24.63
C TYR A 432 11.37 43.30 25.72
N LEU A 433 11.14 42.34 26.62
CA LEU A 433 10.22 42.54 27.75
C LEU A 433 10.72 43.60 28.73
N SER A 434 12.04 43.65 28.97
CA SER A 434 12.65 44.67 29.82
C SER A 434 12.47 46.08 29.23
N GLU A 435 12.59 46.19 27.92
CA GLU A 435 12.41 47.45 27.20
C GLU A 435 10.95 47.89 27.16
N LEU A 436 10.03 46.94 26.95
CA LEU A 436 8.58 47.17 27.02
C LEU A 436 8.15 47.59 28.43
N ARG A 437 8.71 46.97 29.48
CA ARG A 437 8.48 47.36 30.87
C ARG A 437 8.95 48.78 31.15
N ARG A 438 10.11 49.17 30.61
CA ARG A 438 10.63 50.54 30.73
C ARG A 438 9.71 51.56 30.07
N PHE A 439 9.18 51.23 28.89
CA PHE A 439 8.20 52.07 28.20
C PHE A 439 6.90 52.26 29.00
N LEU A 440 6.34 51.16 29.52
CA LEU A 440 5.07 51.19 30.25
C LEU A 440 5.17 51.86 31.62
N LYS A 441 6.34 51.82 32.26
CA LYS A 441 6.62 52.60 33.48
C LYS A 441 6.55 54.11 33.24
N ALA A 442 6.80 54.58 32.03
CA ALA A 442 6.68 55.99 31.68
C ALA A 442 5.23 56.43 31.38
N SER A 443 4.31 55.46 31.21
CA SER A 443 2.90 55.70 30.83
C SER A 443 1.89 55.34 31.94
N ASP A 444 2.38 55.05 33.15
CA ASP A 444 1.62 54.81 34.40
C ASP A 444 0.48 53.77 34.28
N ASN A 445 0.67 52.75 33.43
CA ASN A 445 -0.35 51.74 33.15
C ASN A 445 -0.16 50.47 34.01
N SER A 446 -0.64 50.54 35.25
CA SER A 446 -0.50 49.51 36.28
C SER A 446 -0.97 48.11 35.86
N GLU A 447 -2.02 48.01 35.04
CA GLU A 447 -2.58 46.72 34.62
C GLU A 447 -1.64 46.01 33.62
N MET A 448 -1.10 46.76 32.67
CA MET A 448 -0.13 46.26 31.68
C MET A 448 1.19 45.84 32.33
N LEU A 449 1.67 46.57 33.34
CA LEU A 449 2.86 46.16 34.11
C LEU A 449 2.66 44.80 34.79
N THR A 450 1.47 44.58 35.37
CA THR A 450 1.15 43.32 36.06
C THR A 450 1.10 42.14 35.08
N ASN A 451 0.65 42.38 33.85
CA ASN A 451 0.62 41.37 32.79
C ASN A 451 2.02 41.02 32.27
N ILE A 452 2.93 41.99 32.20
CA ILE A 452 4.34 41.73 31.85
C ILE A 452 5.03 40.89 32.92
N GLU A 453 4.81 41.18 34.21
CA GLU A 453 5.40 40.38 35.29
C GLU A 453 4.91 38.93 35.29
N LYS A 454 3.64 38.70 34.91
CA LYS A 454 3.11 37.34 34.67
C LYS A 454 3.80 36.66 33.48
N MET A 455 4.05 37.38 32.38
CA MET A 455 4.77 36.83 31.23
C MET A 455 6.23 36.50 31.55
N GLU A 456 6.93 37.37 32.30
CA GLU A 456 8.29 37.11 32.79
C GLU A 456 8.31 35.83 33.65
N SER A 457 7.36 35.68 34.58
CA SER A 457 7.24 34.48 35.43
C SER A 457 6.98 33.21 34.60
N CYS A 458 6.14 33.26 33.58
CA CYS A 458 5.87 32.11 32.70
C CYS A 458 7.11 31.71 31.88
N ILE A 459 7.87 32.68 31.38
CA ILE A 459 9.11 32.41 30.65
C ILE A 459 10.13 31.77 31.59
N VAL A 460 10.33 32.32 32.78
CA VAL A 460 11.25 31.76 33.79
C VAL A 460 10.83 30.34 34.22
N GLN A 461 9.53 30.09 34.45
CA GLN A 461 9.03 28.74 34.73
C GLN A 461 9.26 27.76 33.58
N SER A 462 9.11 28.21 32.32
CA SER A 462 9.37 27.36 31.15
C SER A 462 10.86 26.99 30.98
N VAL A 463 11.77 27.83 31.49
CA VAL A 463 13.22 27.56 31.55
C VAL A 463 13.56 26.57 32.66
N VAL A 464 12.96 26.72 33.84
CA VAL A 464 13.19 25.84 35.00
C VAL A 464 12.62 24.44 34.76
N LEU A 465 11.44 24.32 34.12
CA LEU A 465 10.78 23.04 33.86
C LEU A 465 11.47 22.20 32.76
N LYS A 466 12.41 22.78 31.99
CA LYS A 466 13.21 22.06 30.98
C LYS A 466 14.60 21.63 31.46
N GLN A 467 14.98 21.92 32.71
CA GLN A 467 16.26 21.48 33.26
C GLN A 467 16.23 20.00 33.63
N THR A 468 17.03 19.19 32.95
CA THR A 468 17.14 17.74 33.21
C THR A 468 18.42 17.33 33.94
N LYS A 469 19.37 18.25 34.20
CA LYS A 469 20.60 18.01 34.96
C LYS A 469 21.06 19.24 35.76
N ILE A 470 21.62 18.99 36.95
CA ILE A 470 22.09 20.02 37.90
C ILE A 470 23.38 20.73 37.47
N SER A 471 24.12 20.15 36.51
CA SER A 471 25.36 20.72 35.95
C SER A 471 25.13 22.00 35.16
N ASP A 472 23.92 22.20 34.64
CA ASP A 472 23.61 23.29 33.72
C ASP A 472 23.32 24.60 34.46
N TYR A 473 23.21 24.56 35.81
CA TYR A 473 23.05 25.72 36.67
C TYR A 473 24.33 26.57 36.79
N PHE A 474 25.51 25.94 36.72
CA PHE A 474 26.80 26.62 36.94
C PHE A 474 27.45 27.18 35.67
N VAL A 475 26.84 26.98 34.49
CA VAL A 475 27.33 27.53 33.21
C VAL A 475 26.65 28.86 32.85
N ALA A 476 25.62 29.26 33.60
CA ALA A 476 24.82 30.45 33.35
C ALA A 476 24.93 31.53 34.46
N GLN A 477 26.10 31.63 35.11
CA GLN A 477 26.49 32.84 35.87
C GLN A 477 27.45 33.70 35.06
#